data_AF-A0A395IMG4-F1
#
_entry.id   AF-A0A395IMG4-F1
#
_cell.length_a   1.000
_cell.length_b   1.000
_cell.length_c   1.000
_cell.angle_alpha   90.00
_cell.angle_beta   90.00
_cell.angle_gamma   90.00
#
_symmetry.space_group_name_H-M   'P 1'
#
loop_
_entity.id
_entity.type
_entity.pdbx_description
1 polymer ?
#
loop_
_entity_poly.entity_id
_entity_poly.type
_entity_poly.pdbx_seq_one_letter_code
_entity_poly.pdbx_strand_id
1 'polypeptide(L)'
;MASNHSSNIEDEAFNGNYNFIPVPSVYDDGARFDNRNAEESKQLRAQHEIMAEEERLRVEEMRLRIEEDRVKTERKNALAELRRRELEEEARKIPVVPPKPPTPPPIAAPTPAPAPNTLNPQVLPETFQKPQQGNDSGGLFGAPNKQMNGNNPQQGNNFLPQTQPPPSLQTSGFSNTRQEPPKESFAKPSTPQQPSSGTWQPSSSSKGSPNSRSEGKQNVPFKKMLGDYRRAIRQTCGQLTGERGANKESLMKIMNLLKETLFKVQSPGIDPSNYMASKPNPVEGAMNNGDQLPSLFIYILNFFSKSIVAQFTTEAGVRPETAGPVGIIAVQIFTTPEFMWRGTSLIDILMAKMRVSIPTVFGIRGSEKTEEGRARIGWQKIRRWRLD
;
A
#
# COMPACT_ATOMS: atom_id res chain seq x y z
N MET A 1 93.31 -34.87 28.19
CA MET A 1 94.44 -34.59 29.08
C MET A 1 94.66 -33.09 29.11
N ALA A 2 94.66 -32.51 30.32
CA ALA A 2 95.08 -31.15 30.71
C ALA A 2 94.36 -29.95 30.07
N SER A 3 94.19 -28.78 30.69
CA SER A 3 94.23 -28.26 32.07
C SER A 3 93.90 -26.76 31.94
N ASN A 4 93.57 -26.13 33.08
CA ASN A 4 93.54 -24.67 33.38
C ASN A 4 92.20 -23.96 33.25
N HIS A 5 91.90 -22.94 34.06
CA HIS A 5 92.11 -22.56 35.47
C HIS A 5 91.41 -21.18 35.59
N SER A 6 91.11 -20.77 36.82
CA SER A 6 90.60 -19.45 37.25
C SER A 6 89.08 -19.26 37.17
N SER A 7 88.41 -18.76 38.20
CA SER A 7 88.87 -18.28 39.51
C SER A 7 87.66 -18.16 40.44
N ASN A 8 87.88 -18.57 41.68
CA ASN A 8 87.04 -18.36 42.85
C ASN A 8 86.73 -16.86 43.05
N ILE A 9 85.46 -16.55 43.28
CA ILE A 9 85.06 -15.51 44.23
C ILE A 9 84.08 -16.19 45.18
N GLU A 10 84.54 -16.36 46.41
CA GLU A 10 83.73 -16.67 47.58
C GLU A 10 82.86 -15.44 47.87
N ASP A 11 81.58 -15.65 48.11
CA ASP A 11 80.85 -14.75 49.01
C ASP A 11 79.84 -15.54 49.82
N GLU A 12 79.88 -15.21 51.10
CA GLU A 12 79.45 -16.00 52.23
C GLU A 12 77.92 -16.08 52.39
N ALA A 13 77.51 -17.24 52.91
CA ALA A 13 76.51 -17.41 53.97
C ALA A 13 75.35 -16.40 54.07
N PHE A 14 74.16 -16.84 53.64
CA PHE A 14 72.93 -16.52 54.35
C PHE A 14 72.05 -17.77 54.43
N ASN A 15 72.37 -18.65 55.39
CA ASN A 15 71.58 -19.83 55.72
C ASN A 15 70.39 -19.40 56.60
N GLY A 16 69.37 -18.84 55.95
CA GLY A 16 68.09 -18.49 56.57
C GLY A 16 67.11 -19.65 56.45
N ASN A 17 67.00 -20.46 57.51
CA ASN A 17 65.99 -21.49 57.68
C ASN A 17 64.60 -20.84 57.82
N TYR A 18 63.91 -20.62 56.69
CA TYR A 18 62.52 -20.16 56.67
C TYR A 18 61.58 -21.36 56.66
N ASN A 19 60.89 -21.56 57.78
CA ASN A 19 59.67 -22.35 57.85
C ASN A 19 58.65 -21.76 56.87
N PHE A 20 58.49 -22.39 55.71
CA PHE A 20 57.49 -22.03 54.71
C PHE A 20 56.12 -22.52 55.21
N ILE A 21 55.41 -21.66 55.93
CA ILE A 21 53.98 -21.83 56.17
C ILE A 21 53.31 -21.68 54.80
N PRO A 22 52.62 -22.71 54.25
CA PRO A 22 51.92 -22.57 52.98
C PRO A 22 50.82 -21.52 53.15
N VAL A 23 51.05 -20.34 52.59
CA VAL A 23 50.04 -19.29 52.48
C VAL A 23 48.96 -19.83 51.53
N PRO A 24 47.68 -19.88 51.94
CA PRO A 24 46.60 -20.29 51.06
C PRO A 24 46.63 -19.44 49.79
N SER A 25 46.69 -20.09 48.63
CA SER A 25 46.63 -19.43 47.33
C SER A 25 45.37 -18.57 47.25
N VAL A 26 45.55 -17.25 47.28
CA VAL A 26 44.49 -16.22 47.22
C VAL A 26 43.90 -16.12 45.79
N TYR A 27 44.24 -17.05 44.89
CA TYR A 27 43.83 -17.04 43.49
C TYR A 27 42.64 -17.93 43.14
N ASP A 28 42.04 -18.65 44.10
CA ASP A 28 40.88 -19.53 43.84
C ASP A 28 39.49 -18.85 43.96
N ASP A 29 39.42 -17.60 44.41
CA ASP A 29 38.14 -16.89 44.57
C ASP A 29 37.57 -16.33 43.26
N GLY A 30 38.40 -16.15 42.22
CA GLY A 30 37.95 -15.67 40.91
C GLY A 30 37.06 -16.67 40.16
N ALA A 31 37.41 -17.96 40.20
CA ALA A 31 36.64 -19.02 39.52
C ALA A 31 35.23 -19.21 40.10
N ARG A 32 35.04 -18.91 41.39
CA ARG A 32 33.72 -18.96 42.07
C ARG A 32 32.79 -17.80 41.71
N PHE A 33 33.34 -16.67 41.28
CA PHE A 33 32.56 -15.50 40.87
C PHE A 33 32.08 -15.65 39.42
N ASP A 34 32.94 -16.14 38.53
CA ASP A 34 32.58 -16.39 37.12
C ASP A 34 31.54 -17.50 36.98
N ASN A 35 31.59 -18.55 37.82
CA ASN A 35 30.58 -19.60 37.81
C ASN A 35 29.19 -19.10 38.25
N ARG A 36 29.11 -18.18 39.22
CA ARG A 36 27.83 -17.59 39.67
C ARG A 36 27.20 -16.74 38.58
N ASN A 37 27.99 -15.90 37.91
CA ASN A 37 27.50 -15.10 36.78
C ASN A 37 27.03 -15.98 35.60
N ALA A 38 27.71 -17.10 35.36
CA ALA A 38 27.30 -18.06 34.33
C ALA A 38 25.97 -18.75 34.67
N GLU A 39 25.74 -19.10 35.93
CA GLU A 39 24.48 -19.69 36.39
C GLU A 39 23.32 -18.69 36.35
N GLU A 40 23.54 -17.44 36.80
CA GLU A 40 22.53 -16.37 36.70
C GLU A 40 22.15 -16.07 35.26
N SER A 41 23.13 -16.02 34.35
CA SER A 41 22.84 -15.83 32.92
C SER A 41 22.06 -17.02 32.31
N LYS A 42 22.29 -18.25 32.78
CA LYS A 42 21.52 -19.43 32.34
C LYS A 42 20.08 -19.37 32.87
N GLN A 43 19.89 -19.01 34.13
CA GLN A 43 18.57 -18.86 34.73
C GLN A 43 17.74 -17.77 34.05
N LEU A 44 18.37 -16.62 33.73
CA LEU A 44 17.67 -15.54 33.03
C LEU A 44 17.23 -15.95 31.62
N ARG A 45 18.05 -16.72 30.90
CA ARG A 45 17.67 -17.29 29.58
C ARG A 45 16.51 -18.27 29.71
N ALA A 46 16.55 -19.16 30.70
CA ALA A 46 15.46 -20.10 30.96
C ALA A 46 14.14 -19.38 31.29
N GLN A 47 14.18 -18.32 32.10
CA GLN A 47 12.97 -17.53 32.39
C GLN A 47 12.43 -16.82 31.14
N HIS A 48 13.30 -16.29 30.29
CA HIS A 48 12.89 -15.62 29.06
C HIS A 48 12.31 -16.61 28.04
N GLU A 49 12.81 -17.85 28.03
CA GLU A 49 12.27 -18.93 27.20
C GLU A 49 10.87 -19.36 27.66
N ILE A 50 10.67 -19.56 28.97
CA ILE A 50 9.35 -19.85 29.55
C ILE A 50 8.34 -18.73 29.20
N MET A 51 8.73 -17.46 29.36
CA MET A 51 7.85 -16.33 29.05
C MET A 51 7.49 -16.26 27.56
N ALA A 52 8.44 -16.57 26.67
CA ALA A 52 8.18 -16.62 25.23
C ALA A 52 7.25 -17.77 24.85
N GLU A 53 7.35 -18.91 25.53
CA GLU A 53 6.48 -20.07 25.31
C GLU A 53 5.04 -19.80 25.78
N GLU A 54 4.86 -19.16 26.94
CA GLU A 54 3.54 -18.70 27.41
C GLU A 54 2.88 -17.70 26.45
N GLU A 55 3.66 -16.76 25.90
CA GLU A 55 3.15 -15.81 24.90
C GLU A 55 2.73 -16.52 23.61
N ARG A 56 3.49 -17.50 23.16
CA ARG A 56 3.13 -18.35 22.01
C ARG A 56 1.83 -19.11 22.24
N LEU A 57 1.66 -19.71 23.42
CA LEU A 57 0.43 -20.43 23.77
C LEU A 57 -0.79 -19.50 23.79
N ARG A 58 -0.65 -18.28 24.32
CA ARG A 58 -1.74 -17.27 24.28
C ARG A 58 -2.13 -16.86 22.87
N VAL A 59 -1.16 -16.69 21.98
CA VAL A 59 -1.42 -16.31 20.58
C VAL A 59 -2.16 -17.45 19.86
N GLU A 60 -1.75 -18.69 20.08
CA GLU A 60 -2.41 -19.86 19.47
C GLU A 60 -3.82 -20.06 20.02
N GLU A 61 -4.04 -19.90 21.33
CA GLU A 61 -5.37 -19.94 21.94
C GLU A 61 -6.30 -18.86 21.36
N MET A 62 -5.79 -17.64 21.18
CA MET A 62 -6.55 -16.55 20.56
C MET A 62 -6.92 -16.87 19.11
N ARG A 63 -6.01 -17.50 18.36
CA ARG A 63 -6.25 -17.92 16.99
C ARG A 63 -7.32 -19.01 16.90
N LEU A 64 -7.27 -20.00 17.79
CA LEU A 64 -8.28 -21.06 17.89
C LEU A 64 -9.66 -20.49 18.20
N ARG A 65 -9.75 -19.53 19.12
CA ARG A 65 -11.02 -18.86 19.46
C ARG A 65 -11.63 -18.12 18.28
N ILE A 66 -10.82 -17.43 17.47
CA ILE A 66 -11.28 -16.74 16.26
C ILE A 66 -11.82 -17.77 15.25
N GLU A 67 -11.13 -18.89 15.08
CA GLU A 67 -11.55 -19.93 14.14
C GLU A 67 -12.85 -20.63 14.61
N GLU A 68 -12.99 -20.89 15.90
CA GLU A 68 -14.24 -21.42 16.47
C GLU A 68 -15.42 -20.47 16.25
N ASP A 69 -15.24 -19.17 16.47
CA ASP A 69 -16.27 -18.17 16.23
C ASP A 69 -16.65 -18.10 14.74
N ARG A 70 -15.67 -18.26 13.83
CA ARG A 70 -15.89 -18.33 12.39
C ARG A 70 -16.74 -19.56 12.02
N VAL A 71 -16.35 -20.75 12.49
CA VAL A 71 -17.07 -22.01 12.24
C VAL A 71 -18.47 -21.97 12.84
N LYS A 72 -18.64 -21.40 14.04
CA LYS A 72 -19.95 -21.24 14.69
C LYS A 72 -20.87 -20.32 13.90
N THR A 73 -20.32 -19.26 13.32
CA THR A 73 -21.06 -18.32 12.46
C THR A 73 -21.47 -19.00 11.15
N GLU A 74 -20.55 -19.74 10.53
CA GLU A 74 -20.82 -20.50 9.30
C GLU A 74 -21.93 -21.54 9.52
N ARG A 75 -21.88 -22.30 10.63
CA ARG A 75 -22.95 -23.26 11.01
C ARG A 75 -24.31 -22.58 11.21
N LYS A 76 -24.35 -21.41 11.85
CA LYS A 76 -25.59 -20.65 12.02
C LYS A 76 -26.16 -20.19 10.68
N ASN A 77 -25.31 -19.72 9.77
CA ASN A 77 -25.73 -19.29 8.44
C ASN A 77 -26.25 -20.48 7.62
N ALA A 78 -25.58 -21.63 7.68
CA ALA A 78 -26.03 -22.85 7.01
C ALA A 78 -27.41 -23.32 7.50
N LEU A 79 -27.65 -23.23 8.82
CA LEU A 79 -28.95 -23.57 9.41
C LEU A 79 -30.05 -22.58 8.98
N ALA A 80 -29.74 -21.29 8.93
CA ALA A 80 -30.68 -20.27 8.47
C ALA A 80 -31.06 -20.46 7.00
N GLU A 81 -30.10 -20.85 6.15
CA GLU A 81 -30.33 -21.13 4.74
C GLU A 81 -31.21 -22.37 4.54
N LEU A 82 -30.99 -23.43 5.32
CA LEU A 82 -31.85 -24.63 5.31
C LEU A 82 -33.30 -24.27 5.66
N ARG A 83 -33.50 -23.46 6.70
CA ARG A 83 -34.83 -23.01 7.11
C ARG A 83 -35.50 -22.14 6.04
N ARG A 84 -34.72 -21.36 5.29
CA ARG A 84 -35.23 -20.55 4.18
C ARG A 84 -35.78 -21.43 3.05
N ARG A 85 -35.09 -22.52 2.72
CA ARG A 85 -35.53 -23.48 1.68
C ARG A 85 -36.80 -24.23 2.08
N GLU A 86 -36.91 -24.64 3.34
CA GLU A 86 -38.09 -25.36 3.84
C GLU A 86 -39.37 -24.51 3.70
N LEU A 87 -39.29 -23.22 4.05
CA LEU A 87 -40.41 -22.27 3.88
C LEU A 87 -40.80 -22.06 2.41
N GLU A 88 -39.82 -22.07 1.49
CA GLU A 88 -40.06 -21.94 0.05
C GLU A 88 -40.74 -23.21 -0.52
N GLU A 89 -40.33 -24.40 -0.07
CA GLU A 89 -40.95 -25.67 -0.46
C GLU A 89 -42.39 -25.79 0.06
N GLU A 90 -42.65 -25.35 1.29
CA GLU A 90 -43.98 -25.35 1.88
C GLU A 90 -44.94 -24.41 1.13
N ALA A 91 -44.46 -23.22 0.73
CA ALA A 91 -45.23 -22.27 -0.06
C ALA A 91 -45.59 -22.80 -1.48
N ARG A 92 -44.85 -23.78 -2.00
CA ARG A 92 -45.03 -24.30 -3.36
C ARG A 92 -46.10 -25.41 -3.47
N LYS A 93 -46.62 -25.94 -2.36
CA LYS A 93 -47.73 -26.91 -2.38
C LYS A 93 -49.09 -26.20 -2.53
N ILE A 94 -49.55 -26.03 -3.77
CA ILE A 94 -50.91 -25.54 -4.09
C ILE A 94 -51.92 -26.72 -4.05
N PRO A 95 -53.11 -26.57 -3.42
CA PRO A 95 -54.20 -27.56 -3.48
C PRO A 95 -54.82 -27.68 -4.89
N VAL A 96 -55.03 -28.91 -5.37
CA VAL A 96 -55.60 -29.24 -6.69
C VAL A 96 -57.08 -28.84 -6.78
N VAL A 97 -57.45 -28.12 -7.85
CA VAL A 97 -58.83 -27.70 -8.15
C VAL A 97 -59.56 -28.79 -8.98
N PRO A 98 -60.82 -29.15 -8.67
CA PRO A 98 -61.53 -30.24 -9.35
C PRO A 98 -61.96 -29.93 -10.80
N PRO A 99 -62.10 -30.97 -11.67
CA PRO A 99 -62.27 -30.81 -13.12
C PRO A 99 -63.68 -30.42 -13.58
N LYS A 100 -63.76 -29.67 -14.70
CA LYS A 100 -64.99 -29.22 -15.36
C LYS A 100 -65.47 -30.16 -16.50
N PRO A 101 -66.79 -30.22 -16.78
CA PRO A 101 -67.40 -31.14 -17.76
C PRO A 101 -67.35 -30.65 -19.23
N PRO A 102 -67.56 -31.57 -20.23
CA PRO A 102 -67.31 -31.33 -21.66
C PRO A 102 -68.49 -30.72 -22.44
N THR A 103 -68.20 -30.00 -23.54
CA THR A 103 -69.20 -29.39 -24.45
C THR A 103 -68.96 -29.83 -25.91
N PRO A 104 -70.00 -30.01 -26.76
CA PRO A 104 -69.94 -30.70 -28.07
C PRO A 104 -69.56 -29.83 -29.30
N PRO A 105 -69.38 -30.43 -30.51
CA PRO A 105 -68.62 -29.88 -31.64
C PRO A 105 -69.42 -29.01 -32.65
N PRO A 106 -68.74 -28.23 -33.53
CA PRO A 106 -69.35 -27.19 -34.35
C PRO A 106 -69.71 -27.61 -35.79
N ILE A 107 -70.77 -26.99 -36.33
CA ILE A 107 -71.24 -27.08 -37.72
C ILE A 107 -70.54 -26.02 -38.59
N ALA A 108 -70.16 -26.41 -39.81
CA ALA A 108 -69.50 -25.59 -40.83
C ALA A 108 -70.49 -24.93 -41.81
N ALA A 109 -70.14 -23.77 -42.41
CA ALA A 109 -70.39 -23.32 -43.81
C ALA A 109 -69.94 -21.82 -44.00
N PRO A 110 -70.06 -21.15 -45.19
CA PRO A 110 -68.95 -20.84 -46.12
C PRO A 110 -68.80 -19.33 -46.52
N THR A 111 -67.78 -19.02 -47.33
CA THR A 111 -67.40 -17.74 -48.01
C THR A 111 -68.31 -17.35 -49.21
N PRO A 112 -68.16 -16.21 -49.98
CA PRO A 112 -67.52 -14.87 -49.81
C PRO A 112 -68.30 -13.61 -50.40
N ALA A 113 -67.68 -12.41 -50.30
CA ALA A 113 -67.74 -11.19 -51.18
C ALA A 113 -68.66 -9.97 -50.79
N PRO A 114 -68.52 -8.74 -51.40
CA PRO A 114 -67.57 -7.66 -51.02
C PRO A 114 -68.13 -6.20 -50.86
N ALA A 115 -67.35 -5.33 -50.15
CA ALA A 115 -67.25 -3.83 -50.20
C ALA A 115 -68.48 -2.93 -49.82
N PRO A 116 -68.37 -1.57 -49.63
CA PRO A 116 -67.26 -0.65 -49.23
C PRO A 116 -67.62 0.42 -48.13
N ASN A 117 -66.60 1.20 -47.72
CA ASN A 117 -66.61 2.61 -47.24
C ASN A 117 -67.43 3.05 -46.00
N THR A 118 -66.75 3.54 -44.94
CA THR A 118 -66.61 4.98 -44.55
C THR A 118 -66.23 5.19 -43.07
N LEU A 119 -65.32 6.15 -42.87
CA LEU A 119 -65.21 7.15 -41.79
C LEU A 119 -65.11 6.75 -40.29
N ASN A 120 -63.87 6.84 -39.78
CA ASN A 120 -63.42 7.67 -38.64
C ASN A 120 -63.92 7.33 -37.19
N PRO A 121 -63.30 7.89 -36.13
CA PRO A 121 -62.27 7.23 -35.33
C PRO A 121 -62.72 6.96 -33.86
N GLN A 122 -61.79 6.37 -33.07
CA GLN A 122 -61.66 6.45 -31.59
C GLN A 122 -61.89 5.13 -30.83
N VAL A 123 -60.82 4.43 -30.42
CA VAL A 123 -60.84 3.50 -29.26
C VAL A 123 -59.44 3.39 -28.60
N LEU A 124 -59.42 3.61 -27.28
CA LEU A 124 -58.50 3.10 -26.24
C LEU A 124 -59.21 1.87 -25.60
N PRO A 125 -58.64 0.98 -24.76
CA PRO A 125 -57.25 0.54 -24.48
C PRO A 125 -57.10 -1.02 -24.40
N GLU A 126 -55.91 -1.50 -23.99
CA GLU A 126 -55.59 -2.77 -23.27
C GLU A 126 -55.98 -4.12 -23.94
N THR A 127 -55.16 -5.18 -23.97
CA THR A 127 -54.54 -5.86 -22.82
C THR A 127 -53.56 -6.94 -23.30
N PHE A 128 -52.59 -7.23 -22.44
CA PHE A 128 -51.78 -8.46 -22.34
C PHE A 128 -52.50 -9.76 -22.76
N GLN A 129 -51.75 -10.70 -23.36
CA GLN A 129 -51.45 -11.99 -22.70
C GLN A 129 -50.41 -12.84 -23.45
N LYS A 130 -49.29 -13.09 -22.76
CA LYS A 130 -48.51 -14.35 -22.67
C LYS A 130 -49.42 -15.48 -22.13
N PRO A 131 -48.96 -16.71 -21.83
CA PRO A 131 -47.76 -17.47 -22.22
C PRO A 131 -48.10 -18.97 -22.52
N GLN A 132 -47.09 -19.80 -22.82
CA GLN A 132 -46.72 -21.05 -22.10
C GLN A 132 -45.73 -21.86 -22.98
N GLN A 133 -44.51 -22.17 -22.52
CA GLN A 133 -44.11 -23.26 -21.60
C GLN A 133 -44.52 -24.64 -22.14
N GLY A 134 -43.67 -25.67 -22.16
CA GLY A 134 -42.36 -25.95 -21.56
C GLY A 134 -42.14 -27.46 -21.73
N ASN A 135 -40.91 -27.95 -21.93
CA ASN A 135 -40.11 -28.80 -21.02
C ASN A 135 -39.48 -29.90 -21.90
N ASP A 136 -38.30 -30.51 -21.67
CA ASP A 136 -37.60 -30.90 -20.45
C ASP A 136 -36.09 -31.12 -20.70
N SER A 137 -35.30 -31.08 -19.59
CA SER A 137 -34.07 -31.83 -19.22
C SER A 137 -32.86 -31.90 -20.19
N GLY A 138 -31.57 -31.83 -19.82
CA GLY A 138 -30.84 -31.86 -18.54
C GLY A 138 -29.37 -32.28 -18.83
N GLY A 139 -28.38 -31.89 -18.01
CA GLY A 139 -27.12 -32.64 -17.83
C GLY A 139 -25.79 -32.11 -18.44
N LEU A 140 -24.90 -31.66 -17.55
CA LEU A 140 -23.45 -31.97 -17.40
C LEU A 140 -22.41 -31.89 -18.57
N PHE A 141 -21.28 -31.26 -18.23
CA PHE A 141 -19.89 -31.37 -18.76
C PHE A 141 -19.58 -30.95 -20.22
N GLY A 142 -18.58 -30.08 -20.37
CA GLY A 142 -17.83 -29.93 -21.64
C GLY A 142 -17.18 -28.56 -21.84
N ALA A 143 -15.84 -28.52 -21.85
CA ALA A 143 -15.01 -27.37 -22.20
C ALA A 143 -15.28 -26.82 -23.62
N PRO A 144 -14.91 -25.55 -23.93
CA PRO A 144 -14.75 -25.14 -25.31
C PRO A 144 -13.28 -25.24 -25.72
N ASN A 145 -12.95 -26.28 -26.49
CA ASN A 145 -11.87 -26.23 -27.46
C ASN A 145 -12.52 -26.17 -28.85
N LYS A 146 -12.33 -25.08 -29.58
CA LYS A 146 -12.48 -25.06 -31.05
C LYS A 146 -11.34 -24.29 -31.67
N GLN A 147 -10.61 -25.06 -32.45
CA GLN A 147 -9.49 -24.76 -33.30
C GLN A 147 -10.00 -24.72 -34.76
N MET A 148 -9.18 -24.11 -35.64
CA MET A 148 -9.27 -24.05 -37.12
C MET A 148 -10.32 -23.08 -37.67
N ASN A 149 -10.14 -22.34 -38.77
CA ASN A 149 -9.19 -22.31 -39.90
C ASN A 149 -9.51 -20.95 -40.59
N GLY A 150 -8.70 -20.22 -41.35
CA GLY A 150 -7.39 -20.40 -41.97
C GLY A 150 -7.12 -19.22 -42.92
N ASN A 151 -5.95 -19.26 -43.56
CA ASN A 151 -5.52 -18.60 -44.81
C ASN A 151 -5.18 -17.09 -44.88
N ASN A 152 -3.86 -16.91 -44.97
CA ASN A 152 -3.03 -15.88 -45.63
C ASN A 152 -3.51 -15.52 -47.06
N PRO A 153 -3.09 -14.39 -47.69
CA PRO A 153 -1.70 -14.26 -48.14
C PRO A 153 -1.04 -12.87 -48.04
N GLN A 154 0.28 -12.95 -48.23
CA GLN A 154 1.33 -11.94 -48.40
C GLN A 154 1.00 -10.75 -49.34
N GLN A 155 1.60 -9.58 -49.06
CA GLN A 155 2.67 -8.95 -49.87
C GLN A 155 2.82 -7.46 -49.50
N GLY A 156 4.05 -6.97 -49.43
CA GLY A 156 4.32 -5.52 -49.41
C GLY A 156 5.65 -5.10 -48.78
N ASN A 157 6.75 -5.40 -49.48
CA ASN A 157 8.05 -4.72 -49.30
C ASN A 157 7.87 -3.20 -49.34
N ASN A 158 8.56 -2.45 -48.45
CA ASN A 158 9.25 -1.22 -48.88
C ASN A 158 10.30 -0.73 -47.86
N PHE A 159 11.55 -0.83 -48.31
CA PHE A 159 12.68 0.10 -48.22
C PHE A 159 12.78 1.16 -47.10
N LEU A 160 13.94 1.09 -46.43
CA LEU A 160 14.67 2.17 -45.73
C LEU A 160 14.82 3.45 -46.58
N PRO A 161 15.08 4.62 -45.95
CA PRO A 161 16.48 4.98 -45.75
C PRO A 161 16.85 5.39 -44.31
N GLN A 162 18.03 4.88 -43.97
CA GLN A 162 18.93 5.21 -42.88
C GLN A 162 19.29 6.70 -42.86
N THR A 163 19.15 7.37 -41.72
CA THR A 163 19.75 8.69 -41.47
C THR A 163 21.01 8.52 -40.62
N GLN A 164 22.13 8.97 -41.18
CA GLN A 164 23.44 9.04 -40.52
C GLN A 164 23.49 10.13 -39.45
N PRO A 165 24.37 10.00 -38.44
CA PRO A 165 24.64 11.03 -37.45
C PRO A 165 25.64 12.09 -37.97
N PRO A 166 25.52 13.37 -37.58
CA PRO A 166 26.52 14.38 -37.89
C PRO A 166 27.79 14.24 -37.00
N PRO A 167 28.94 14.77 -37.49
CA PRO A 167 30.28 14.44 -37.00
C PRO A 167 30.71 15.18 -35.73
N SER A 168 31.59 14.52 -34.99
CA SER A 168 32.37 15.05 -33.87
C SER A 168 33.35 16.12 -34.34
N LEU A 169 33.20 17.34 -33.80
CA LEU A 169 34.26 18.36 -33.84
C LEU A 169 35.21 18.14 -32.66
N GLN A 170 36.40 17.64 -33.00
CA GLN A 170 37.61 17.76 -32.21
C GLN A 170 38.09 19.22 -32.26
N THR A 171 38.34 19.83 -31.11
CA THR A 171 39.27 20.95 -31.02
C THR A 171 40.32 20.64 -29.98
N SER A 172 41.48 20.30 -30.51
CA SER A 172 42.80 20.35 -29.88
C SER A 172 43.18 21.81 -29.61
N GLY A 173 43.75 22.07 -28.44
CA GLY A 173 44.21 23.40 -28.06
C GLY A 173 45.03 23.37 -26.77
N PHE A 174 46.16 22.65 -26.81
CA PHE A 174 47.23 22.76 -25.82
C PHE A 174 47.84 24.16 -25.89
N SER A 175 48.01 24.82 -24.74
CA SER A 175 48.95 25.92 -24.58
C SER A 175 49.69 25.71 -23.26
N ASN A 176 50.92 25.25 -23.41
CA ASN A 176 51.95 25.24 -22.37
C ASN A 176 52.21 26.68 -21.91
N THR A 177 52.01 26.95 -20.62
CA THR A 177 52.79 27.98 -19.93
C THR A 177 53.33 27.39 -18.64
N ARG A 178 54.63 27.10 -18.70
CA ARG A 178 55.49 26.76 -17.58
C ARG A 178 55.69 28.02 -16.73
N GLN A 179 55.23 28.01 -15.50
CA GLN A 179 55.72 28.91 -14.45
C GLN A 179 56.08 28.09 -13.21
N GLU A 180 57.33 28.27 -12.79
CA GLU A 180 57.93 27.78 -11.54
C GLU A 180 57.42 28.58 -10.32
N PRO A 181 57.64 28.09 -9.09
CA PRO A 181 56.71 28.25 -7.98
C PRO A 181 57.07 29.39 -7.02
N PRO A 182 56.09 29.95 -6.29
CA PRO A 182 56.36 30.55 -4.99
C PRO A 182 55.85 29.65 -3.86
N LYS A 183 56.79 29.37 -2.96
CA LYS A 183 56.70 28.77 -1.62
C LYS A 183 55.32 28.88 -0.96
N GLU A 184 54.65 27.74 -0.78
CA GLU A 184 53.51 27.60 0.12
C GLU A 184 53.95 27.17 1.52
N SER A 185 53.57 28.01 2.48
CA SER A 185 53.55 27.77 3.92
C SER A 185 52.56 26.66 4.28
N PHE A 186 53.02 25.73 5.12
CA PHE A 186 52.19 24.69 5.74
C PHE A 186 50.99 25.27 6.49
N ALA A 187 49.79 25.11 5.92
CA ALA A 187 48.52 25.26 6.63
C ALA A 187 47.81 23.89 6.72
N LYS A 188 47.21 23.64 7.88
CA LYS A 188 46.61 22.37 8.32
C LYS A 188 45.51 21.85 7.36
N PRO A 189 45.32 20.53 7.23
CA PRO A 189 44.26 19.97 6.40
C PRO A 189 42.88 20.32 6.96
N SER A 190 42.13 21.10 6.18
CA SER A 190 40.70 21.34 6.39
C SER A 190 39.91 20.12 5.93
N THR A 191 39.18 19.53 6.88
CA THR A 191 38.18 18.50 6.69
C THR A 191 37.18 18.89 5.60
N PRO A 192 36.79 17.99 4.67
CA PRO A 192 35.77 18.31 3.67
C PRO A 192 34.44 18.64 4.36
N GLN A 193 33.98 19.88 4.15
CA GLN A 193 32.66 20.35 4.56
C GLN A 193 31.59 19.49 3.88
N GLN A 194 30.89 18.68 4.67
CA GLN A 194 29.60 18.15 4.27
C GLN A 194 28.64 19.32 4.00
N PRO A 195 27.84 19.28 2.91
CA PRO A 195 26.83 20.28 2.68
C PRO A 195 25.88 20.30 3.87
N SER A 196 25.70 21.50 4.44
CA SER A 196 24.79 21.76 5.56
C SER A 196 23.43 21.16 5.24
N SER A 197 23.04 20.16 6.02
CA SER A 197 21.70 19.59 6.01
C SER A 197 20.70 20.73 6.18
N GLY A 198 20.03 21.11 5.08
CA GLY A 198 18.89 22.01 5.13
C GLY A 198 17.92 21.44 6.16
N THR A 199 17.82 22.15 7.29
CA THR A 199 16.89 21.80 8.36
C THR A 199 15.52 22.09 7.82
N TRP A 200 14.93 21.09 7.16
CA TRP A 200 13.51 21.02 6.90
C TRP A 200 12.84 21.03 8.26
N GLN A 201 12.48 22.22 8.75
CA GLN A 201 11.56 22.32 9.86
C GLN A 201 10.31 21.54 9.44
N PRO A 202 9.87 20.55 10.23
CA PRO A 202 8.61 19.89 9.98
C PRO A 202 7.53 20.96 10.14
N SER A 203 7.15 21.61 9.04
CA SER A 203 5.93 22.38 8.98
C SER A 203 4.84 21.43 9.49
N SER A 204 3.97 21.94 10.34
CA SER A 204 2.91 21.22 11.06
C SER A 204 1.82 20.61 10.14
N SER A 205 2.18 20.24 8.91
CA SER A 205 1.41 19.62 7.83
C SER A 205 0.83 18.22 8.13
N SER A 206 1.08 17.66 9.33
CA SER A 206 0.36 16.47 9.82
C SER A 206 -0.97 16.82 10.49
N LYS A 207 -1.14 18.06 10.97
CA LYS A 207 -2.45 18.58 11.38
C LYS A 207 -3.20 18.96 10.10
N GLY A 208 -4.01 18.03 9.60
CA GLY A 208 -4.87 18.27 8.44
C GLY A 208 -5.59 19.61 8.57
N SER A 209 -5.70 20.35 7.46
CA SER A 209 -6.24 21.71 7.42
C SER A 209 -7.42 21.84 8.40
N PRO A 210 -7.30 22.67 9.45
CA PRO A 210 -8.31 22.76 10.51
C PRO A 210 -9.71 23.04 9.95
N ASN A 211 -9.77 23.73 8.81
CA ASN A 211 -11.00 24.26 8.24
C ASN A 211 -11.97 23.19 7.75
N SER A 212 -11.51 22.16 7.03
CA SER A 212 -12.44 21.13 6.51
C SER A 212 -13.00 20.23 7.62
N ARG A 213 -12.24 20.07 8.73
CA ARG A 213 -12.72 19.36 9.93
C ARG A 213 -13.68 20.20 10.76
N SER A 214 -13.52 21.52 10.82
CA SER A 214 -14.47 22.40 11.50
C SER A 214 -15.78 22.51 10.73
N GLU A 215 -15.76 22.55 9.40
CA GLU A 215 -16.98 22.54 8.58
C GLU A 215 -17.77 21.24 8.74
N GLY A 216 -17.08 20.09 8.81
CA GLY A 216 -17.75 18.81 9.08
C GLY A 216 -18.41 18.72 10.47
N LYS A 217 -18.07 19.60 11.41
CA LYS A 217 -18.82 19.70 12.68
C LYS A 217 -20.15 20.42 12.50
N GLN A 218 -20.24 21.37 11.57
CA GLN A 218 -21.44 22.14 11.32
C GLN A 218 -22.36 21.48 10.29
N ASN A 219 -21.80 20.74 9.32
CA ASN A 219 -22.55 20.13 8.24
C ASN A 219 -22.44 18.59 8.28
N VAL A 220 -23.44 17.95 8.89
CA VAL A 220 -23.55 16.48 9.00
C VAL A 220 -23.50 15.77 7.64
N PRO A 221 -24.24 16.20 6.59
CA PRO A 221 -24.16 15.54 5.29
C PRO A 221 -22.76 15.64 4.66
N PHE A 222 -22.11 16.80 4.78
CA PHE A 222 -20.72 16.98 4.32
C PHE A 222 -19.75 16.01 5.04
N LYS A 223 -19.89 15.85 6.37
CA LYS A 223 -19.08 14.90 7.14
C LYS A 223 -19.30 13.46 6.71
N LYS A 224 -20.56 13.07 6.43
CA LYS A 224 -20.90 11.74 5.93
C LYS A 224 -20.23 11.49 4.58
N MET A 225 -20.40 12.40 3.63
CA MET A 225 -19.78 12.36 2.31
C MET A 225 -18.24 12.28 2.41
N LEU A 226 -17.62 13.06 3.29
CA LEU A 226 -16.17 13.02 3.55
C LEU A 226 -15.72 11.63 4.03
N GLY A 227 -16.51 11.02 4.93
CA GLY A 227 -16.29 9.65 5.39
C GLY A 227 -16.43 8.63 4.27
N ASP A 228 -17.43 8.80 3.40
CA ASP A 228 -17.70 7.95 2.25
C ASP A 228 -16.54 8.00 1.23
N TYR A 229 -16.06 9.19 0.85
CA TYR A 229 -14.91 9.34 -0.05
C TYR A 229 -13.63 8.71 0.52
N ARG A 230 -13.36 8.90 1.82
CA ARG A 230 -12.21 8.26 2.48
C ARG A 230 -12.30 6.74 2.47
N ARG A 231 -13.46 6.19 2.80
CA ARG A 231 -13.69 4.74 2.76
C ARG A 231 -13.51 4.20 1.34
N ALA A 232 -14.08 4.89 0.35
CA ALA A 232 -13.98 4.50 -1.06
C ALA A 232 -12.52 4.46 -1.53
N ILE A 233 -11.72 5.50 -1.26
CA ILE A 233 -10.30 5.52 -1.60
C ILE A 233 -9.53 4.41 -0.90
N ARG A 234 -9.74 4.23 0.41
CA ARG A 234 -9.04 3.19 1.17
C ARG A 234 -9.36 1.79 0.64
N GLN A 235 -10.63 1.52 0.38
CA GLN A 235 -11.08 0.25 -0.18
C GLN A 235 -10.48 0.01 -1.56
N THR A 236 -10.57 0.99 -2.46
CA THR A 236 -10.05 0.86 -3.82
C THR A 236 -8.54 0.69 -3.87
N CYS A 237 -7.79 1.40 -2.99
CA CYS A 237 -6.34 1.17 -2.87
C CYS A 237 -6.00 -0.22 -2.29
N GLY A 238 -6.86 -0.78 -1.44
CA GLY A 238 -6.68 -2.14 -0.89
C GLY A 238 -7.09 -3.26 -1.84
N GLN A 239 -7.76 -2.94 -2.94
CA GLN A 239 -8.16 -3.88 -3.99
C GLN A 239 -7.16 -3.93 -5.15
N LEU A 240 -6.02 -3.26 -5.02
CA LEU A 240 -5.00 -3.26 -6.08
C LEU A 240 -4.30 -4.61 -6.14
N THR A 241 -4.26 -5.20 -7.33
CA THR A 241 -3.63 -6.50 -7.58
C THR A 241 -2.42 -6.35 -8.51
N GLY A 242 -1.53 -7.35 -8.52
CA GLY A 242 -0.37 -7.37 -9.42
C GLY A 242 -0.71 -7.65 -10.89
N GLU A 243 -1.96 -7.96 -11.21
CA GLU A 243 -2.37 -8.37 -12.54
C GLU A 243 -2.43 -7.18 -13.50
N ARG A 244 -1.83 -7.35 -14.69
CA ARG A 244 -1.78 -6.30 -15.71
C ARG A 244 -3.19 -5.94 -16.17
N GLY A 245 -3.57 -4.67 -16.00
CA GLY A 245 -4.86 -4.14 -16.48
C GLY A 245 -6.03 -4.30 -15.50
N ALA A 246 -5.92 -5.18 -14.49
CA ALA A 246 -6.97 -5.38 -13.48
C ALA A 246 -7.29 -4.09 -12.70
N ASN A 247 -6.32 -3.19 -12.56
CA ASN A 247 -6.46 -1.98 -11.75
C ASN A 247 -7.05 -0.77 -12.49
N LYS A 248 -7.47 -0.92 -13.76
CA LYS A 248 -8.01 0.21 -14.55
C LYS A 248 -9.28 0.78 -13.93
N GLU A 249 -10.18 -0.07 -13.44
CA GLU A 249 -11.42 0.38 -12.79
C GLU A 249 -11.13 1.11 -11.47
N SER A 250 -10.19 0.58 -10.68
CA SER A 250 -9.72 1.20 -9.44
C SER A 250 -9.14 2.60 -9.69
N LEU A 251 -8.32 2.76 -10.72
CA LEU A 251 -7.80 4.05 -11.15
C LEU A 251 -8.93 5.02 -11.52
N MET A 252 -9.83 4.61 -12.42
CA MET A 252 -10.93 5.46 -12.89
C MET A 252 -11.84 5.89 -11.74
N LYS A 253 -12.10 5.00 -10.79
CA LYS A 253 -12.88 5.31 -9.59
C LYS A 253 -12.22 6.38 -8.72
N ILE A 254 -10.91 6.28 -8.48
CA ILE A 254 -10.16 7.31 -7.73
C ILE A 254 -10.13 8.64 -8.50
N MET A 255 -9.91 8.60 -9.82
CA MET A 255 -9.94 9.80 -10.66
C MET A 255 -11.29 10.49 -10.60
N ASN A 256 -12.39 9.75 -10.74
CA ASN A 256 -13.74 10.31 -10.69
C ASN A 256 -14.05 10.96 -9.34
N LEU A 257 -13.65 10.31 -8.23
CA LEU A 257 -13.79 10.88 -6.89
C LEU A 257 -13.01 12.20 -6.75
N LEU A 258 -11.76 12.24 -7.22
CA LEU A 258 -10.95 13.46 -7.18
C LEU A 258 -11.55 14.58 -8.04
N LYS A 259 -12.00 14.27 -9.27
CA LYS A 259 -12.69 15.22 -10.15
C LYS A 259 -13.97 15.76 -9.52
N GLU A 260 -14.76 14.91 -8.87
CA GLU A 260 -15.97 15.32 -8.16
C GLU A 260 -15.64 16.31 -7.05
N THR A 261 -14.60 16.05 -6.25
CA THR A 261 -14.16 16.98 -5.19
C THR A 261 -13.52 18.27 -5.70
N LEU A 262 -13.03 18.28 -6.95
CA LEU A 262 -12.41 19.45 -7.57
C LEU A 262 -13.45 20.34 -8.27
N PHE A 263 -14.43 19.76 -8.97
CA PHE A 263 -15.32 20.52 -9.86
C PHE A 263 -16.78 20.58 -9.39
N LYS A 264 -17.27 19.58 -8.65
CA LYS A 264 -18.70 19.48 -8.30
C LYS A 264 -19.01 19.92 -6.89
N VAL A 265 -18.17 19.51 -5.93
CA VAL A 265 -18.42 19.79 -4.52
C VAL A 265 -17.80 21.12 -4.13
N GLN A 266 -18.64 22.10 -3.80
CA GLN A 266 -18.20 23.39 -3.32
C GLN A 266 -17.54 23.23 -1.94
N SER A 267 -16.33 23.74 -1.81
CA SER A 267 -15.60 23.85 -0.54
C SER A 267 -14.76 25.12 -0.55
N PRO A 268 -14.35 25.67 0.60
CA PRO A 268 -13.54 26.87 0.63
C PRO A 268 -12.24 26.68 -0.15
N GLY A 269 -11.82 27.72 -0.86
CA GLY A 269 -10.52 27.77 -1.51
C GLY A 269 -9.38 27.82 -0.48
N ILE A 270 -8.30 27.10 -0.76
CA ILE A 270 -7.05 27.16 0.00
C ILE A 270 -5.87 27.34 -0.95
N ASP A 271 -4.87 28.10 -0.52
CA ASP A 271 -3.61 28.28 -1.25
C ASP A 271 -2.81 26.95 -1.26
N PRO A 272 -2.60 26.32 -2.43
CA PRO A 272 -1.87 25.05 -2.56
C PRO A 272 -0.37 25.18 -2.24
N SER A 273 0.19 26.40 -2.27
CA SER A 273 1.60 26.67 -1.97
C SER A 273 2.05 26.11 -0.63
N ASN A 274 1.13 25.99 0.34
CA ASN A 274 1.41 25.45 1.68
C ASN A 274 1.69 23.93 1.69
N TYR A 275 1.45 23.26 0.57
CA TYR A 275 1.58 21.82 0.39
C TYR A 275 2.66 21.43 -0.63
N MET A 276 3.41 22.42 -1.14
CA MET A 276 4.46 22.24 -2.14
C MET A 276 5.80 22.72 -1.61
N ALA A 277 6.89 22.12 -2.09
CA ALA A 277 8.25 22.53 -1.77
C ALA A 277 8.62 23.86 -2.45
N SER A 278 8.14 24.07 -3.67
CA SER A 278 8.30 25.30 -4.45
C SER A 278 6.96 25.94 -4.75
N LYS A 279 6.90 27.27 -4.82
CA LYS A 279 5.72 28.01 -5.28
C LYS A 279 5.81 28.26 -6.79
N PRO A 280 5.16 27.45 -7.64
CA PRO A 280 5.20 27.67 -9.08
C PRO A 280 4.50 28.99 -9.45
N ASN A 281 5.06 29.69 -10.44
CA ASN A 281 4.39 30.81 -11.09
C ASN A 281 3.28 30.28 -12.02
N PRO A 282 2.23 31.06 -12.31
CA PRO A 282 1.23 30.68 -13.30
C PRO A 282 1.88 30.33 -14.65
N VAL A 283 1.40 29.28 -15.30
CA VAL A 283 1.93 28.78 -16.57
C VAL A 283 0.84 28.82 -17.63
N GLU A 284 1.15 29.37 -18.81
CA GLU A 284 0.23 29.42 -19.93
C GLU A 284 -0.21 28.00 -20.35
N GLY A 285 -1.51 27.80 -20.55
CA GLY A 285 -2.08 26.49 -20.89
C GLY A 285 -2.30 25.52 -19.72
N ALA A 286 -1.90 25.85 -18.49
CA ALA A 286 -2.22 25.02 -17.33
C ALA A 286 -3.72 25.08 -16.99
N MET A 287 -4.33 23.92 -16.70
CA MET A 287 -5.76 23.82 -16.39
C MET A 287 -6.16 24.57 -15.12
N ASN A 288 -5.31 24.54 -14.09
CA ASN A 288 -5.57 25.23 -12.83
C ASN A 288 -4.47 26.28 -12.58
N ASN A 289 -4.76 27.53 -12.93
CA ASN A 289 -3.86 28.67 -12.68
C ASN A 289 -4.31 29.59 -11.54
N GLY A 290 -5.52 29.38 -10.99
CA GLY A 290 -6.04 30.19 -9.90
C GLY A 290 -5.18 30.14 -8.64
N ASP A 291 -5.32 31.17 -7.79
CA ASP A 291 -4.56 31.27 -6.53
C ASP A 291 -5.00 30.28 -5.46
N GLN A 292 -6.16 29.65 -5.64
CA GLN A 292 -6.76 28.73 -4.67
C GLN A 292 -7.26 27.46 -5.35
N LEU A 293 -7.21 26.36 -4.61
CA LEU A 293 -7.89 25.10 -4.95
C LEU A 293 -8.93 24.75 -3.89
N PRO A 294 -9.97 23.97 -4.22
CA PRO A 294 -10.94 23.50 -3.24
C PRO A 294 -10.25 22.74 -2.11
N SER A 295 -10.49 23.15 -0.87
CA SER A 295 -9.87 22.53 0.31
C SER A 295 -10.25 21.06 0.47
N LEU A 296 -11.44 20.65 0.02
CA LEU A 296 -11.86 19.25 0.00
C LEU A 296 -10.99 18.40 -0.93
N PHE A 297 -10.68 18.90 -2.13
CA PHE A 297 -9.82 18.21 -3.09
C PHE A 297 -8.42 17.96 -2.48
N ILE A 298 -7.79 19.00 -1.92
CA ILE A 298 -6.48 18.88 -1.25
C ILE A 298 -6.54 17.90 -0.07
N TYR A 299 -7.62 17.93 0.70
CA TYR A 299 -7.81 17.01 1.82
C TYR A 299 -7.91 15.55 1.35
N ILE A 300 -8.69 15.28 0.31
CA ILE A 300 -8.89 13.94 -0.25
C ILE A 300 -7.61 13.45 -0.94
N LEU A 301 -6.88 14.30 -1.65
CA LEU A 301 -5.59 13.98 -2.23
C LEU A 301 -4.55 13.62 -1.15
N ASN A 302 -4.50 14.36 -0.04
CA ASN A 302 -3.68 14.02 1.13
C ASN A 302 -4.11 12.70 1.79
N PHE A 303 -5.40 12.36 1.79
CA PHE A 303 -5.86 11.06 2.27
C PHE A 303 -5.44 9.93 1.34
N PHE A 304 -5.56 10.12 0.02
CA PHE A 304 -5.05 9.20 -0.98
C PHE A 304 -3.54 8.93 -0.79
N SER A 305 -2.73 9.98 -0.60
CA SER A 305 -1.30 9.83 -0.28
C SER A 305 -1.06 8.95 0.95
N LYS A 306 -1.85 9.12 2.02
CA LYS A 306 -1.76 8.27 3.21
C LYS A 306 -2.11 6.81 2.91
N SER A 307 -3.11 6.58 2.05
CA SER A 307 -3.48 5.22 1.62
C SER A 307 -2.37 4.56 0.81
N ILE A 308 -1.70 5.30 -0.09
CA ILE A 308 -0.53 4.80 -0.85
C ILE A 308 0.62 4.40 0.09
N VAL A 309 0.98 5.28 1.03
CA VAL A 309 2.03 4.98 2.02
C VAL A 309 1.66 3.77 2.86
N ALA A 310 0.40 3.67 3.30
CA ALA A 310 -0.08 2.52 4.04
C ALA A 310 0.10 1.22 3.24
N GLN A 311 -0.31 1.19 1.96
CA GLN A 311 -0.12 0.04 1.07
C GLN A 311 1.35 -0.37 0.94
N PHE A 312 2.27 0.58 0.79
CA PHE A 312 3.70 0.27 0.76
C PHE A 312 4.20 -0.34 2.08
N THR A 313 3.74 0.17 3.21
CA THR A 313 4.20 -0.31 4.52
C THR A 313 3.58 -1.64 4.95
N THR A 314 2.34 -1.93 4.56
CA THR A 314 1.61 -3.12 5.04
C THR A 314 1.62 -4.26 4.03
N GLU A 315 1.27 -4.00 2.77
CA GLU A 315 1.17 -5.03 1.74
C GLU A 315 2.51 -5.27 1.06
N ALA A 316 3.17 -4.21 0.58
CA ALA A 316 4.45 -4.36 -0.10
C ALA A 316 5.60 -4.76 0.85
N GLY A 317 5.43 -4.54 2.15
CA GLY A 317 6.34 -5.07 3.18
C GLY A 317 6.31 -6.60 3.27
N VAL A 318 5.18 -7.23 2.91
CA VAL A 318 5.02 -8.70 2.89
C VAL A 318 5.23 -9.27 1.49
N ARG A 319 4.72 -8.57 0.47
CA ARG A 319 4.75 -8.98 -0.95
C ARG A 319 5.25 -7.83 -1.83
N PRO A 320 6.57 -7.70 -2.02
CA PRO A 320 7.17 -6.58 -2.76
C PRO A 320 6.60 -6.37 -4.18
N GLU A 321 6.14 -7.42 -4.83
CA GLU A 321 5.50 -7.38 -6.16
C GLU A 321 4.22 -6.51 -6.19
N THR A 322 3.56 -6.32 -5.03
CA THR A 322 2.38 -5.45 -4.92
C THR A 322 2.73 -3.96 -4.95
N ALA A 323 4.01 -3.58 -4.81
CA ALA A 323 4.43 -2.19 -4.89
C ALA A 323 4.26 -1.59 -6.30
N GLY A 324 4.46 -2.41 -7.34
CA GLY A 324 4.33 -2.01 -8.75
C GLY A 324 2.99 -1.35 -9.08
N PRO A 325 1.84 -2.05 -8.92
CA PRO A 325 0.53 -1.49 -9.23
C PRO A 325 0.18 -0.26 -8.38
N VAL A 326 0.58 -0.24 -7.10
CA VAL A 326 0.36 0.90 -6.20
C VAL A 326 1.12 2.15 -6.71
N GLY A 327 2.37 1.98 -7.13
CA GLY A 327 3.19 3.04 -7.70
C GLY A 327 2.64 3.57 -9.02
N ILE A 328 2.19 2.69 -9.93
CA ILE A 328 1.62 3.08 -11.23
C ILE A 328 0.40 4.00 -11.03
N ILE A 329 -0.52 3.64 -10.13
CA ILE A 329 -1.69 4.47 -9.86
C ILE A 329 -1.29 5.80 -9.23
N ALA A 330 -0.35 5.80 -8.28
CA ALA A 330 0.14 7.05 -7.69
C ALA A 330 0.68 7.99 -8.77
N VAL A 331 1.54 7.49 -9.67
CA VAL A 331 2.08 8.27 -10.78
C VAL A 331 0.95 8.79 -11.67
N GLN A 332 0.03 7.94 -12.12
CA GLN A 332 -1.07 8.35 -13.00
C GLN A 332 -1.95 9.44 -12.40
N ILE A 333 -2.28 9.35 -11.10
CA ILE A 333 -3.04 10.41 -10.42
C ILE A 333 -2.22 11.70 -10.35
N PHE A 334 -0.97 11.65 -9.92
CA PHE A 334 -0.15 12.86 -9.76
C PHE A 334 0.31 13.49 -11.09
N THR A 335 0.29 12.75 -12.20
CA THR A 335 0.58 13.26 -13.55
C THR A 335 -0.66 13.63 -14.34
N THR A 336 -1.87 13.50 -13.78
CA THR A 336 -3.10 13.93 -14.44
C THR A 336 -3.12 15.46 -14.54
N PRO A 337 -3.18 16.07 -15.74
CA PRO A 337 -3.12 17.52 -15.91
C PRO A 337 -4.21 18.28 -15.16
N GLU A 338 -5.40 17.67 -15.04
CA GLU A 338 -6.54 18.24 -14.32
C GLU A 338 -6.28 18.43 -12.81
N PHE A 339 -5.33 17.68 -12.25
CA PHE A 339 -4.99 17.70 -10.83
C PHE A 339 -3.70 18.50 -10.55
N MET A 340 -3.02 18.97 -11.59
CA MET A 340 -1.85 19.83 -11.46
C MET A 340 -2.26 21.25 -11.12
N TRP A 341 -1.40 21.94 -10.37
CA TRP A 341 -1.56 23.36 -10.07
C TRP A 341 -0.42 24.13 -10.74
N ARG A 342 -0.77 25.10 -11.60
CA ARG A 342 0.17 25.90 -12.40
C ARG A 342 1.17 25.02 -13.16
N GLY A 343 0.66 23.95 -13.77
CA GLY A 343 1.46 22.98 -14.53
C GLY A 343 2.36 22.08 -13.69
N THR A 344 2.34 22.20 -12.36
CA THR A 344 3.19 21.41 -11.45
C THR A 344 2.36 20.39 -10.68
N SER A 345 2.93 19.19 -10.51
CA SER A 345 2.29 18.12 -9.74
C SER A 345 2.26 18.42 -8.24
N LEU A 346 1.16 18.05 -7.58
CA LEU A 346 1.01 18.10 -6.12
C LEU A 346 1.65 16.87 -5.41
N ILE A 347 2.61 16.22 -6.05
CA ILE A 347 3.31 15.01 -5.53
C ILE A 347 4.03 15.26 -4.20
N ASP A 348 4.39 16.52 -3.91
CA ASP A 348 5.00 16.91 -2.64
C ASP A 348 4.17 16.48 -1.41
N ILE A 349 2.84 16.41 -1.56
CA ILE A 349 1.95 15.89 -0.51
C ILE A 349 2.28 14.42 -0.20
N LEU A 350 2.49 13.59 -1.24
CA LEU A 350 2.90 12.20 -1.08
C LEU A 350 4.32 12.10 -0.52
N MET A 351 5.26 12.88 -1.06
CA MET A 351 6.65 12.88 -0.62
C MET A 351 6.78 13.27 0.86
N ALA A 352 6.00 14.24 1.32
CA ALA A 352 5.93 14.62 2.73
C ALA A 352 5.46 13.46 3.63
N LYS A 353 4.50 12.64 3.17
CA LYS A 353 4.06 11.45 3.95
C LYS A 353 5.11 10.34 3.92
N MET A 354 5.68 10.06 2.76
CA MET A 354 6.77 9.10 2.62
C MET A 354 7.95 9.45 3.54
N ARG A 355 8.33 10.72 3.62
CA ARG A 355 9.44 11.18 4.48
C ARG A 355 9.18 10.96 5.97
N VAL A 356 7.93 11.07 6.42
CA VAL A 356 7.56 10.84 7.82
C VAL A 356 7.46 9.34 8.13
N SER A 357 6.86 8.57 7.23
CA SER A 357 6.57 7.15 7.47
C SER A 357 7.74 6.21 7.16
N ILE A 358 8.56 6.55 6.16
CA ILE A 358 9.68 5.73 5.68
C ILE A 358 10.93 6.61 5.48
N PRO A 359 11.43 7.26 6.55
CA PRO A 359 12.52 8.23 6.46
C PRO A 359 13.84 7.62 5.95
N THR A 360 14.02 6.30 6.09
CA THR A 360 15.20 5.57 5.61
C THR A 360 15.38 5.65 4.10
N VAL A 361 14.29 5.72 3.33
CA VAL A 361 14.32 5.95 1.86
C VAL A 361 14.92 7.31 1.51
N PHE A 362 14.92 8.26 2.45
CA PHE A 362 15.52 9.58 2.31
C PHE A 362 16.92 9.67 2.92
N GLY A 363 17.56 8.54 3.20
CA GLY A 363 18.91 8.48 3.76
C GLY A 363 19.00 8.88 5.24
N ILE A 364 17.87 9.06 5.92
CA ILE A 364 17.84 9.34 7.36
C ILE A 364 18.23 8.06 8.10
N ARG A 365 19.26 8.15 8.96
CA ARG A 365 19.80 7.05 9.76
C ARG A 365 19.62 7.32 11.25
N GLY A 366 19.58 6.26 12.06
CA GLY A 366 19.46 6.33 13.51
C GLY A 366 19.81 4.99 14.15
N SER A 367 20.27 5.02 15.40
CA SER A 367 20.60 3.80 16.14
C SER A 367 19.32 3.11 16.65
N GLU A 368 19.14 1.85 16.27
CA GLU A 368 18.00 1.02 16.72
C GLU A 368 18.03 0.73 18.23
N LYS A 369 19.18 0.89 18.87
CA LYS A 369 19.35 0.69 20.32
C LYS A 369 18.73 1.84 21.13
N THR A 370 18.73 3.05 20.56
CA THR A 370 18.22 4.27 21.22
C THR A 370 16.79 4.58 20.83
N GLU A 371 15.98 5.08 21.75
CA GLU A 371 14.59 5.50 21.44
C GLU A 371 14.55 6.64 20.41
N GLU A 372 15.45 7.62 20.54
CA GLU A 372 15.57 8.73 19.59
C GLU A 372 15.94 8.24 18.19
N GLY A 373 16.90 7.30 18.09
CA GLY A 373 17.30 6.70 16.83
C GLY A 373 16.16 5.92 16.17
N ARG A 374 15.41 5.12 16.94
CA ARG A 374 14.19 4.43 16.48
C ARG A 374 13.14 5.42 15.96
N ALA A 375 12.87 6.49 16.72
CA ALA A 375 11.93 7.52 16.29
C ALA A 375 12.38 8.21 14.99
N ARG A 376 13.68 8.50 14.85
CA ARG A 376 14.29 9.13 13.67
C ARG A 376 14.16 8.27 12.41
N ILE A 377 14.27 6.95 12.52
CA ILE A 377 14.10 6.02 11.38
C ILE A 377 12.64 5.61 11.14
N GLY A 378 11.68 6.25 11.80
CA GLY A 378 10.26 6.02 11.58
C GLY A 378 9.73 4.74 12.23
N TRP A 379 10.46 4.18 13.20
CA TRP A 379 10.03 3.01 13.95
C TRP A 379 8.73 3.33 14.68
N GLN A 380 7.64 2.72 14.22
CA GLN A 380 6.34 2.91 14.83
C GLN A 380 6.37 2.27 16.22
N LYS A 381 6.15 3.06 17.26
CA LYS A 381 5.78 2.48 18.56
C LYS A 381 4.50 1.70 18.30
N ILE A 382 4.54 0.39 18.48
CA ILE A 382 3.33 -0.43 18.54
C ILE A 382 2.52 0.14 19.69
N ARG A 383 1.62 1.07 19.38
CA ARG A 383 0.55 1.42 20.30
C ARG A 383 -0.32 0.18 20.30
N ARG A 384 -0.06 -0.72 21.24
CA ARG A 384 -1.00 -1.78 21.65
C ARG A 384 -2.37 -1.09 21.69
N TRP A 385 -3.27 -1.52 20.81
CA TRP A 385 -4.57 -0.90 20.61
C TRP A 385 -5.22 -0.66 21.96
N ARG A 386 -5.24 0.60 22.40
CA ARG A 386 -6.08 1.00 23.52
C ARG A 386 -7.45 1.20 22.90
N LEU A 387 -8.34 0.25 23.17
CA LEU A 387 -9.75 0.31 22.87
C LEU A 387 -10.37 1.39 23.77
N ASP A 388 -10.15 2.65 23.40
CA ASP A 388 -10.84 3.80 24.00
C ASP A 388 -11.74 4.46 22.94
#